data_AF-A0A3R9E782-F1
#
_entry.id   AF-A0A3R9E782-F1
#
_cell.length_a   1.000
_cell.length_b   1.000
_cell.length_c   1.000
_cell.angle_alpha   90.00
_cell.angle_beta   90.00
_cell.angle_gamma   90.00
#
_symmetry.space_group_name_H-M   'P 1'
#
loop_
_entity.id
_entity.type
_entity.pdbx_description
1 polymer ?
#
loop_
_entity_poly.entity_id
_entity_poly.type
_entity_poly.pdbx_seq_one_letter_code
_entity_poly.pdbx_strand_id
1 'polypeptide(L)'
;MEDAWSLLLIVVESGGWYAPLMFVLFHVFRQFVFIPPAVVCIAGGLLFGAIPGILYSLIGLTGASILFYCLIKQIPETMNKLSKLKKRLVGRFRDLTISQVALLRLVPIIHYQLLSFCLYERKNSFKGFMKASFLTNIPFVIFYTIFGEHIGDFEPLTGILFITMLLMLAYLLREKITFIKWREFFDTKSARL
;
A
#
# COMPACT_ATOMS: atom_id res chain seq x y z
N MET A 1 36.13 3.53 32.19
CA MET A 1 34.89 4.35 32.05
C MET A 1 34.72 4.85 30.62
N GLU A 2 35.82 5.15 29.92
CA GLU A 2 35.85 5.40 28.47
C GLU A 2 35.43 4.18 27.62
N ASP A 3 35.59 2.97 28.14
CA ASP A 3 35.26 1.71 27.45
C ASP A 3 33.75 1.50 27.26
N ALA A 4 32.93 2.02 28.18
CA ALA A 4 31.48 1.93 28.08
C ALA A 4 30.92 2.93 27.03
N TRP A 5 31.56 4.09 26.92
CA TRP A 5 31.20 5.11 25.92
C TRP A 5 31.60 4.68 24.50
N SER A 6 32.75 4.04 24.34
CA SER A 6 33.16 3.48 23.05
C SER A 6 32.30 2.29 22.64
N LEU A 7 31.89 1.41 23.57
CA LEU A 7 30.93 0.34 23.28
C LEU A 7 29.54 0.87 22.92
N LEU A 8 29.06 1.94 23.56
CA LEU A 8 27.81 2.60 23.18
C LEU A 8 27.90 3.25 21.80
N LEU A 9 29.01 3.93 21.48
CA LEU A 9 29.23 4.49 20.14
C LEU A 9 29.32 3.40 19.07
N ILE A 10 29.98 2.28 19.36
CA ILE A 10 30.04 1.12 18.45
C ILE A 10 28.66 0.46 18.30
N VAL A 11 27.84 0.39 19.35
CA VAL A 11 26.45 -0.13 19.27
C VAL A 11 25.53 0.84 18.52
N VAL A 12 25.78 2.15 18.60
CA VAL A 12 25.04 3.16 17.83
C VAL A 12 25.49 3.17 16.35
N GLU A 13 26.79 3.03 16.08
CA GLU A 13 27.34 2.90 14.71
C GLU A 13 26.97 1.57 14.05
N SER A 14 27.05 0.45 14.78
CA SER A 14 26.58 -0.87 14.31
C SER A 14 25.04 -1.00 14.34
N GLY A 15 24.37 -0.12 15.08
CA GLY A 15 22.92 0.06 15.14
C GLY A 15 22.30 0.43 13.79
N GLY A 16 23.12 0.92 12.84
CA GLY A 16 22.69 1.31 11.50
C GLY A 16 22.02 0.18 10.70
N TRP A 17 22.38 -1.09 10.92
CA TRP A 17 21.72 -2.22 10.23
C TRP A 17 20.40 -2.66 10.90
N TYR A 18 20.23 -2.39 12.20
CA TYR A 18 18.99 -2.72 12.90
C TYR A 18 17.84 -1.81 12.52
N ALA A 19 18.11 -0.55 12.18
CA ALA A 19 17.07 0.40 11.79
C ALA A 19 16.26 -0.05 10.54
N PRO A 20 16.88 -0.45 9.41
CA PRO A 20 16.15 -1.05 8.28
C PRO A 20 15.36 -2.30 8.64
N LEU A 21 15.94 -3.20 9.44
CA LEU A 21 15.28 -4.44 9.82
C LEU A 21 14.04 -4.18 10.68
N MET A 22 14.16 -3.31 11.69
CA MET A 22 13.04 -2.89 12.53
C MET A 22 11.98 -2.14 11.73
N PHE A 23 12.39 -1.29 10.79
CA PHE A 23 11.47 -0.60 9.89
C PHE A 23 10.65 -1.60 9.06
N VAL A 24 11.30 -2.60 8.44
CA VAL A 24 10.61 -3.65 7.66
C VAL A 24 9.65 -4.44 8.54
N LEU A 25 10.09 -4.89 9.72
CA LEU A 25 9.22 -5.63 10.65
C LEU A 25 8.02 -4.79 11.08
N PHE A 26 8.24 -3.54 11.48
CA PHE A 26 7.17 -2.61 11.79
C PHE A 26 6.20 -2.44 10.60
N HIS A 27 6.72 -2.29 9.40
CA HIS A 27 5.94 -2.15 8.18
C HIS A 27 5.05 -3.39 7.90
N VAL A 28 5.51 -4.58 8.28
CA VAL A 28 4.77 -5.85 8.17
C VAL A 28 3.66 -5.95 9.23
N PHE A 29 3.96 -5.59 10.48
CA PHE A 29 3.04 -5.71 11.62
C PHE A 29 2.08 -4.53 11.78
N ARG A 30 2.34 -3.37 11.14
CA ARG A 30 1.50 -2.16 11.25
C ARG A 30 0.02 -2.41 10.99
N GLN A 31 -0.29 -3.42 10.17
CA GLN A 31 -1.67 -3.76 9.78
C GLN A 31 -2.54 -4.23 10.94
N PHE A 32 -1.93 -4.65 12.07
CA PHE A 32 -2.65 -5.02 13.29
C PHE A 32 -2.99 -3.82 14.18
N VAL A 33 -2.24 -2.72 14.04
CA VAL A 33 -2.43 -1.47 14.80
C VAL A 33 -3.14 -0.38 14.00
N PHE A 34 -3.74 -0.74 12.85
CA PHE A 34 -4.49 0.16 11.96
C PHE A 34 -3.71 1.39 11.45
N ILE A 35 -2.39 1.34 11.43
CA ILE A 35 -1.56 2.43 10.92
C ILE A 35 -1.58 2.40 9.38
N PRO A 36 -1.94 3.49 8.69
CA PRO A 36 -1.93 3.55 7.23
C PRO A 36 -0.52 3.34 6.64
N PRO A 37 -0.39 2.67 5.49
CA PRO A 37 0.92 2.44 4.88
C PRO A 37 1.63 3.73 4.49
N ALA A 38 0.87 4.76 4.11
CA ALA A 38 1.42 6.01 3.62
C ALA A 38 2.32 6.67 4.68
N VAL A 39 1.88 6.65 5.94
CA VAL A 39 2.64 7.19 7.07
C VAL A 39 4.00 6.50 7.20
N VAL A 40 4.02 5.17 7.04
CA VAL A 40 5.27 4.39 7.16
C VAL A 40 6.19 4.60 5.96
N CYS A 41 5.65 4.71 4.74
CA CYS A 41 6.44 5.03 3.55
C CYS A 41 7.07 6.44 3.64
N ILE A 42 6.31 7.42 4.14
CA ILE A 42 6.80 8.78 4.40
C ILE A 42 7.93 8.76 5.42
N ALA A 43 7.73 8.05 6.54
CA ALA A 43 8.78 7.88 7.55
C ALA A 43 10.02 7.19 6.96
N GLY A 44 9.85 6.20 6.07
CA GLY A 44 10.96 5.55 5.39
C GLY A 44 11.77 6.51 4.51
N GLY A 45 11.10 7.43 3.81
CA GLY A 45 11.76 8.48 3.03
C GLY A 45 12.50 9.48 3.89
N LEU A 46 11.91 9.87 5.01
CA LEU A 46 12.52 10.78 5.97
C LEU A 46 13.75 10.17 6.67
N LEU A 47 13.69 8.88 7.03
CA LEU A 47 14.73 8.20 7.81
C LEU A 47 15.88 7.67 6.97
N PHE A 48 15.61 7.22 5.74
CA PHE A 48 16.60 6.53 4.90
C PHE A 48 16.87 7.25 3.57
N GLY A 49 16.04 8.21 3.15
CA GLY A 49 16.05 8.79 1.81
C GLY A 49 15.25 7.96 0.80
N ALA A 50 15.12 8.46 -0.45
CA ALA A 50 14.24 7.83 -1.44
C ALA A 50 14.63 6.39 -1.78
N ILE A 51 15.86 6.15 -2.22
CA ILE A 51 16.25 4.85 -2.79
C ILE A 51 16.18 3.71 -1.76
N PRO A 52 16.87 3.78 -0.60
CA PRO A 52 16.77 2.73 0.40
C PRO A 52 15.39 2.70 1.07
N GLY A 53 14.73 3.84 1.27
CA GLY A 53 13.37 3.91 1.80
C GLY A 53 12.35 3.18 0.90
N ILE A 54 12.48 3.31 -0.43
CA ILE A 54 11.64 2.60 -1.41
C ILE A 54 11.89 1.10 -1.30
N LEU A 55 13.16 0.68 -1.24
CA LEU A 55 13.53 -0.72 -1.14
C LEU A 55 12.96 -1.37 0.13
N TYR A 56 13.19 -0.76 1.29
CA TYR A 56 12.70 -1.29 2.57
C TYR A 56 11.17 -1.26 2.66
N SER A 57 10.52 -0.21 2.14
CA SER A 57 9.06 -0.12 2.10
C SER A 57 8.46 -1.19 1.18
N LEU A 58 9.06 -1.44 0.01
CA LEU A 58 8.63 -2.53 -0.88
C LEU A 58 8.75 -3.89 -0.22
N ILE A 59 9.86 -4.17 0.48
CA ILE A 59 10.06 -5.42 1.22
C ILE A 59 8.99 -5.55 2.32
N GLY A 60 8.77 -4.48 3.11
CA GLY A 60 7.78 -4.43 4.17
C GLY A 60 6.34 -4.65 3.68
N LEU A 61 5.93 -3.99 2.60
CA LEU A 61 4.61 -4.17 1.98
C LEU A 61 4.43 -5.55 1.34
N THR A 62 5.52 -6.12 0.80
CA THR A 62 5.51 -7.49 0.28
C THR A 62 5.31 -8.48 1.41
N GLY A 63 6.05 -8.34 2.53
CA GLY A 63 5.84 -9.14 3.74
C GLY A 63 4.43 -8.99 4.30
N ALA A 64 3.89 -7.77 4.36
CA ALA A 64 2.51 -7.52 4.78
C ALA A 64 1.49 -8.23 3.87
N SER A 65 1.75 -8.27 2.55
CA SER A 65 0.91 -8.97 1.58
C SER A 65 0.95 -10.49 1.79
N ILE A 66 2.13 -11.06 2.07
CA ILE A 66 2.28 -12.49 2.38
C ILE A 66 1.49 -12.84 3.65
N LEU A 67 1.63 -12.03 4.71
CA LEU A 67 0.86 -12.22 5.93
C LEU A 67 -0.64 -12.15 5.67
N PHE A 68 -1.10 -11.15 4.91
CA PHE A 68 -2.50 -11.02 4.53
C PHE A 68 -3.02 -12.28 3.79
N TYR A 69 -2.25 -12.80 2.83
CA TYR A 69 -2.59 -14.01 2.09
C TYR A 69 -2.71 -15.24 3.01
N CYS A 70 -1.80 -15.37 3.99
CA CYS A 70 -1.86 -16.46 4.97
C CYS A 70 -3.13 -16.35 5.84
N LEU A 71 -3.38 -15.16 6.39
CA LEU A 71 -4.52 -14.91 7.29
C LEU A 71 -5.87 -15.09 6.60
N ILE A 72 -6.01 -14.59 5.35
CA ILE A 72 -7.28 -14.69 4.63
C ILE A 72 -7.64 -16.14 4.28
N LYS A 73 -6.62 -17.00 4.08
CA LYS A 73 -6.81 -18.42 3.80
C LYS A 73 -7.17 -19.23 5.06
N GLN A 74 -6.65 -18.83 6.22
CA GLN A 74 -6.88 -19.52 7.48
C GLN A 74 -8.19 -19.11 8.18
N ILE A 75 -8.65 -17.86 7.97
CA ILE A 75 -9.76 -17.28 8.73
C ILE A 75 -10.93 -16.95 7.80
N PRO A 76 -11.89 -17.87 7.59
CA PRO A 76 -13.03 -17.65 6.69
C PRO A 76 -13.95 -16.51 7.14
N GLU A 77 -13.99 -16.20 8.44
CA GLU A 77 -14.73 -15.04 8.96
C GLU A 77 -14.20 -13.71 8.41
N THR A 78 -12.88 -13.58 8.27
CA THR A 78 -12.23 -12.37 7.74
C THR A 78 -12.61 -12.16 6.28
N MET A 79 -12.70 -13.25 5.50
CA MET A 79 -13.19 -13.22 4.12
C MET A 79 -14.62 -12.70 4.04
N ASN A 80 -15.52 -13.18 4.92
CA ASN A 80 -16.90 -12.71 4.96
C ASN A 80 -17.01 -11.24 5.38
N LYS A 81 -16.21 -10.78 6.36
CA LYS A 81 -16.16 -9.38 6.79
C LYS A 81 -15.67 -8.46 5.67
N LEU A 82 -14.58 -8.83 5.00
CA LEU A 82 -14.02 -8.06 3.88
C LEU A 82 -14.94 -8.04 2.66
N SER A 83 -15.64 -9.14 2.36
CA SER A 83 -16.65 -9.16 1.31
C SER A 83 -17.83 -8.21 1.60
N LYS A 84 -18.32 -8.17 2.85
CA LYS A 84 -19.35 -7.20 3.27
C LYS A 84 -18.84 -5.76 3.16
N LEU A 85 -17.60 -5.49 3.56
CA LEU A 85 -16.99 -4.18 3.49
C LEU A 85 -16.77 -3.72 2.03
N LYS A 86 -16.31 -4.61 1.15
CA LYS A 86 -16.19 -4.38 -0.30
C LYS A 86 -17.53 -3.95 -0.88
N LYS A 87 -18.60 -4.66 -0.56
CA LYS A 87 -19.96 -4.33 -1.04
C LYS A 87 -20.41 -2.94 -0.61
N ARG A 88 -20.00 -2.46 0.58
CA ARG A 88 -20.32 -1.11 1.08
C ARG A 88 -19.47 -0.01 0.44
N LEU A 89 -18.17 -0.22 0.27
CA LEU A 89 -17.23 0.81 -0.18
C LEU A 89 -17.04 0.88 -1.70
N VAL A 90 -17.05 -0.27 -2.37
CA VAL A 90 -16.76 -0.40 -3.82
C VAL A 90 -18.02 -0.73 -4.63
N GLY A 91 -19.09 -1.17 -3.96
CA GLY A 91 -20.34 -1.61 -4.58
C GLY A 91 -20.35 -3.12 -4.87
N ARG A 92 -21.55 -3.66 -5.14
CA ARG A 92 -21.78 -5.12 -5.32
C ARG A 92 -21.16 -5.72 -6.58
N PHE A 93 -20.77 -4.91 -7.57
CA PHE A 93 -20.48 -5.36 -8.95
C PHE A 93 -19.16 -4.84 -9.54
N ARG A 94 -18.28 -4.20 -8.78
CA ARG A 94 -16.98 -3.75 -9.31
C ARG A 94 -15.86 -4.75 -9.00
N ASP A 95 -15.56 -5.59 -9.98
CA ASP A 95 -14.29 -6.30 -10.04
C ASP A 95 -13.19 -5.31 -10.39
N LEU A 96 -12.55 -4.78 -9.35
CA LEU A 96 -11.46 -3.83 -9.52
C LEU A 96 -10.29 -4.46 -10.27
N THR A 97 -9.78 -3.73 -11.25
CA THR A 97 -8.59 -4.15 -11.98
C THR A 97 -7.32 -3.91 -11.17
N ILE A 98 -6.20 -4.51 -11.60
CA ILE A 98 -4.91 -4.33 -10.92
C ILE A 98 -4.52 -2.85 -10.93
N SER A 99 -4.68 -2.17 -12.07
CA SER A 99 -4.37 -0.74 -12.22
C SER A 99 -5.31 0.14 -11.38
N GLN A 100 -6.61 -0.19 -11.31
CA GLN A 100 -7.55 0.49 -10.41
C GLN A 100 -7.16 0.35 -8.94
N VAL A 101 -6.73 -0.85 -8.52
CA VAL A 101 -6.23 -1.04 -7.15
C VAL A 101 -4.96 -0.22 -6.89
N ALA A 102 -4.04 -0.11 -7.85
CA ALA A 102 -2.87 0.77 -7.72
C ALA A 102 -3.28 2.25 -7.52
N LEU A 103 -4.22 2.74 -8.32
CA LEU A 103 -4.77 4.10 -8.17
C LEU A 103 -5.43 4.32 -6.81
N LEU A 104 -6.25 3.36 -6.37
CA LEU A 104 -6.92 3.44 -5.07
C LEU A 104 -5.93 3.32 -3.90
N ARG A 105 -4.75 2.72 -4.09
CA ARG A 105 -3.69 2.75 -3.08
C ARG A 105 -3.03 4.13 -2.99
N LEU A 106 -2.86 4.83 -4.12
CA LEU A 106 -2.34 6.20 -4.15
C LEU A 106 -3.25 7.21 -3.43
N VAL A 107 -4.56 6.96 -3.42
CA VAL A 107 -5.53 7.78 -2.68
C VAL A 107 -6.03 6.97 -1.47
N PRO A 108 -5.36 7.05 -0.30
CA PRO A 108 -5.51 6.11 0.82
C PRO A 108 -6.82 6.28 1.62
N ILE A 109 -7.95 6.48 0.94
CA ILE A 109 -9.30 6.52 1.53
C ILE A 109 -9.74 5.10 1.92
N ILE A 110 -9.34 4.10 1.12
CA ILE A 110 -9.73 2.70 1.33
C ILE A 110 -8.62 1.96 2.07
N HIS A 111 -9.00 1.17 3.07
CA HIS A 111 -8.07 0.40 3.88
C HIS A 111 -7.26 -0.61 3.04
N TYR A 112 -5.96 -0.71 3.32
CA TYR A 112 -5.02 -1.54 2.57
C TYR A 112 -5.45 -3.00 2.45
N GLN A 113 -5.97 -3.58 3.54
CA GLN A 113 -6.43 -4.97 3.57
C GLN A 113 -7.60 -5.23 2.60
N LEU A 114 -8.48 -4.24 2.40
CA LEU A 114 -9.60 -4.39 1.46
C LEU A 114 -9.11 -4.37 0.01
N LEU A 115 -8.14 -3.52 -0.30
CA LEU A 115 -7.52 -3.48 -1.63
C LEU A 115 -6.75 -4.77 -1.93
N SER A 116 -6.03 -5.31 -0.94
CA SER A 116 -5.39 -6.62 -1.04
C SER A 116 -6.42 -7.75 -1.19
N PHE A 117 -7.57 -7.67 -0.52
CA PHE A 117 -8.66 -8.62 -0.70
C PHE A 117 -9.19 -8.62 -2.14
N CYS A 118 -9.40 -7.46 -2.75
CA CYS A 118 -9.81 -7.35 -4.15
C CYS A 118 -8.80 -8.02 -5.10
N LEU A 119 -7.50 -7.89 -4.84
CA LEU A 119 -6.46 -8.57 -5.63
C LEU A 119 -6.49 -10.10 -5.43
N TYR A 120 -6.73 -10.55 -4.19
CA TYR A 120 -6.85 -11.97 -3.86
C TYR A 120 -8.04 -12.62 -4.56
N GLU A 121 -9.23 -11.99 -4.52
CA GLU A 121 -10.42 -12.48 -5.24
C GLU A 121 -10.15 -12.61 -6.75
N ARG A 122 -9.40 -11.67 -7.34
CA ARG A 122 -9.08 -11.69 -8.77
C ARG A 122 -8.01 -12.72 -9.14
N LYS A 123 -7.04 -12.95 -8.25
CA LYS A 123 -5.90 -13.86 -8.46
C LYS A 123 -5.68 -14.71 -7.21
N ASN A 124 -6.45 -15.79 -7.09
CA ASN A 124 -6.41 -16.66 -5.91
C ASN A 124 -5.07 -17.43 -5.75
N SER A 125 -4.31 -17.63 -6.84
CA SER A 125 -3.00 -18.26 -6.75
C SER A 125 -1.99 -17.35 -6.05
N PHE A 126 -1.21 -17.90 -5.11
CA PHE A 126 -0.20 -17.16 -4.36
C PHE A 126 0.72 -16.31 -5.26
N LYS A 127 1.26 -16.92 -6.33
CA LYS A 127 2.13 -16.21 -7.29
C LYS A 127 1.39 -15.08 -8.00
N GLY A 128 0.12 -15.28 -8.36
CA GLY A 128 -0.70 -14.27 -9.04
C GLY A 128 -1.00 -13.09 -8.12
N PHE A 129 -1.45 -13.39 -6.90
CA PHE A 129 -1.69 -12.40 -5.87
C PHE A 129 -0.43 -11.60 -5.53
N MET A 130 0.69 -12.26 -5.29
CA MET A 130 1.95 -11.59 -4.91
C MET A 130 2.46 -10.68 -6.02
N LYS A 131 2.45 -11.12 -7.28
CA LYS A 131 2.81 -10.27 -8.41
C LYS A 131 1.90 -9.05 -8.53
N ALA A 132 0.59 -9.24 -8.40
CA ALA A 132 -0.37 -8.15 -8.46
C ALA A 132 -0.19 -7.16 -7.29
N SER A 133 -0.01 -7.66 -6.07
CA SER A 133 0.18 -6.81 -4.89
C SER A 133 1.50 -6.03 -4.98
N PHE A 134 2.59 -6.69 -5.41
CA PHE A 134 3.88 -6.03 -5.64
C PHE A 134 3.76 -4.91 -6.68
N LEU A 135 3.20 -5.19 -7.85
CA LEU A 135 3.07 -4.21 -8.93
C LEU A 135 2.21 -3.00 -8.53
N THR A 136 1.16 -3.23 -7.75
CA THR A 136 0.29 -2.15 -7.25
C THR A 136 0.90 -1.37 -6.08
N ASN A 137 1.86 -1.94 -5.35
CA ASN A 137 2.62 -1.24 -4.31
C ASN A 137 3.70 -0.31 -4.89
N ILE A 138 4.30 -0.63 -6.04
CA ILE A 138 5.39 0.17 -6.64
C ILE A 138 5.06 1.67 -6.77
N PRO A 139 3.99 2.09 -7.48
CA PRO A 139 3.72 3.51 -7.67
C PRO A 139 3.42 4.21 -6.35
N PHE A 140 2.75 3.51 -5.43
CA PHE A 140 2.43 3.98 -4.10
C PHE A 140 3.69 4.23 -3.25
N VAL A 141 4.59 3.26 -3.18
CA VAL A 141 5.83 3.38 -2.40
C VAL A 141 6.71 4.49 -2.95
N ILE A 142 6.92 4.52 -4.27
CA ILE A 142 7.75 5.53 -4.92
C ILE A 142 7.25 6.94 -4.58
N PHE A 143 5.94 7.19 -4.74
CA PHE A 143 5.36 8.50 -4.47
C PHE A 143 5.53 8.92 -3.00
N TYR A 144 5.09 8.08 -2.06
CA TYR A 144 5.07 8.46 -0.65
C TYR A 144 6.45 8.49 0.01
N THR A 145 7.40 7.68 -0.44
CA THR A 145 8.76 7.72 0.09
C THR A 145 9.52 8.94 -0.44
N ILE A 146 9.45 9.26 -1.74
CA ILE A 146 10.07 10.48 -2.26
C ILE A 146 9.45 11.72 -1.61
N PHE A 147 8.13 11.71 -1.41
CA PHE A 147 7.43 12.74 -0.66
C PHE A 147 7.97 12.90 0.76
N GLY A 148 8.20 11.78 1.47
CA GLY A 148 8.73 11.80 2.82
C GLY A 148 10.15 12.35 2.94
N GLU A 149 11.01 12.08 1.96
CA GLU A 149 12.37 12.65 1.91
C GLU A 149 12.35 14.18 1.78
N HIS A 150 11.39 14.73 1.01
CA HIS A 150 11.30 16.16 0.73
C HIS A 150 10.30 16.90 1.63
N ILE A 151 9.77 16.25 2.67
CA ILE A 151 8.69 16.82 3.50
C ILE A 151 9.16 17.99 4.38
N GLY A 152 10.46 18.09 4.67
CA GLY A 152 11.03 19.19 5.44
C GLY A 152 11.24 20.47 4.62
N ASP A 153 11.56 20.32 3.33
CA ASP A 153 12.00 21.40 2.43
C ASP A 153 10.92 21.74 1.39
N PHE A 154 9.69 22.00 1.87
CA PHE A 154 8.52 22.21 1.02
C PHE A 154 8.54 23.59 0.34
N GLU A 155 9.28 23.71 -0.77
CA GLU A 155 9.21 24.85 -1.67
C GLU A 155 8.03 24.74 -2.66
N PRO A 156 7.49 25.88 -3.19
CA PRO A 156 6.41 25.86 -4.17
C PRO A 156 6.71 25.00 -5.40
N LEU A 157 7.98 24.98 -5.86
CA LEU A 157 8.42 24.17 -7.00
C LEU A 157 8.28 22.66 -6.69
N THR A 158 8.74 22.24 -5.51
CA THR A 158 8.63 20.86 -5.03
C THR A 158 7.16 20.41 -4.98
N GLY A 159 6.26 21.29 -4.52
CA GLY A 159 4.83 21.03 -4.55
C GLY A 159 4.27 20.79 -5.97
N ILE A 160 4.66 21.61 -6.94
CA ILE A 160 4.27 21.45 -8.35
C ILE A 160 4.79 20.12 -8.91
N LEU A 161 6.04 19.75 -8.59
CA LEU A 161 6.62 18.47 -9.02
C LEU A 161 5.85 17.27 -8.45
N PHE A 162 5.43 17.31 -7.18
CA PHE A 162 4.61 16.24 -6.61
C PHE A 162 3.22 16.16 -7.24
N ILE A 163 2.57 17.29 -7.51
CA ILE A 163 1.26 17.30 -8.17
C ILE A 163 1.38 16.73 -9.59
N THR A 164 2.38 17.17 -10.36
CA THR A 164 2.62 16.66 -11.73
C THR A 164 2.97 15.17 -11.73
N MET A 165 3.80 14.71 -10.80
CA MET A 165 4.10 13.28 -10.60
C MET A 165 2.84 12.47 -10.25
N LEU A 166 1.99 12.99 -9.35
CA LEU A 166 0.74 12.33 -8.97
C LEU A 166 -0.22 12.23 -10.16
N LEU A 167 -0.37 13.31 -10.94
CA LEU A 167 -1.19 13.33 -12.15
C LEU A 167 -0.63 12.39 -13.23
N MET A 168 0.69 12.32 -13.39
CA MET A 168 1.35 11.41 -14.32
C MET A 168 1.11 9.95 -13.91
N LEU A 169 1.30 9.60 -12.64
CA LEU A 169 0.97 8.27 -12.11
C LEU A 169 -0.51 7.95 -12.29
N ALA A 170 -1.39 8.90 -12.01
CA ALA A 170 -2.82 8.74 -12.19
C ALA A 170 -3.18 8.47 -13.67
N TYR A 171 -2.54 9.18 -14.60
CA TYR A 171 -2.71 9.00 -16.03
C TYR A 171 -2.15 7.65 -16.53
N LEU A 172 -0.97 7.25 -16.07
CA LEU A 172 -0.34 5.97 -16.45
C LEU A 172 -1.12 4.76 -15.94
N LEU A 173 -1.67 4.86 -14.73
CA LEU A 173 -2.46 3.80 -14.12
C LEU A 173 -3.95 3.85 -14.53
N ARG A 174 -4.37 4.91 -15.22
CA ARG A 174 -5.73 5.02 -15.76
C ARG A 174 -5.92 3.96 -16.83
N GLU A 175 -6.79 2.99 -16.56
CA GLU A 175 -7.27 2.10 -17.61
C GLU A 175 -8.11 2.88 -18.62
N LYS A 176 -7.76 2.74 -19.91
CA LYS A 176 -8.40 3.46 -21.02
C LYS A 176 -9.89 3.13 -21.22
N ILE A 177 -10.43 2.07 -20.61
CA ILE A 177 -11.79 1.62 -20.90
C ILE A 177 -12.48 1.05 -19.65
N THR A 178 -13.36 1.82 -19.03
CA THR A 178 -14.41 1.29 -18.16
C THR A 178 -15.65 1.03 -19.02
N PHE A 179 -15.81 -0.19 -19.55
CA PHE A 179 -17.10 -0.62 -20.09
C PHE A 179 -18.07 -0.76 -18.93
N ILE A 180 -18.74 0.34 -18.56
CA ILE A 180 -19.93 0.25 -17.71
C ILE A 180 -21.03 -0.29 -18.62
N LYS A 181 -21.41 -1.56 -18.42
CA LYS A 181 -22.52 -2.15 -19.17
C LYS A 181 -23.78 -1.36 -18.78
N TRP A 182 -24.43 -0.74 -19.76
CA TRP A 182 -25.67 0.05 -19.58
C TRP A 182 -26.77 -0.67 -18.78
N ARG A 183 -26.81 -2.00 -18.83
CA ARG A 183 -27.72 -2.84 -18.04
C ARG A 183 -27.46 -2.83 -16.53
N GLU A 184 -26.27 -2.44 -16.06
CA GLU A 184 -25.92 -2.35 -14.63
C GLU A 184 -26.43 -1.05 -13.98
N PHE A 185 -26.67 0.00 -14.77
CA PHE A 185 -27.17 1.29 -14.26
C PHE A 185 -28.69 1.30 -14.08
N PHE A 186 -29.41 0.46 -14.84
CA PHE A 186 -30.88 0.42 -14.90
C PHE A 186 -31.46 -0.97 -14.58
N ASP A 187 -30.82 -1.78 -13.72
CA ASP A 187 -31.46 -3.03 -13.28
C ASP A 187 -32.62 -2.72 -12.32
N THR A 188 -33.78 -2.42 -12.91
CA THR A 188 -35.08 -2.14 -12.27
C THR A 188 -35.73 -3.41 -11.71
N LYS A 189 -34.95 -4.30 -11.08
CA LYS A 189 -35.45 -5.54 -10.44
C LYS A 189 -35.45 -5.50 -8.91
N SER A 190 -35.48 -4.30 -8.32
CA SER A 190 -35.72 -4.10 -6.88
C SER A 190 -36.98 -3.28 -6.59
N ALA A 191 -38.03 -3.45 -7.40
CA ALA A 191 -39.35 -2.85 -7.15
C ALA A 191 -40.48 -3.90 -7.24
N ARG A 192 -40.20 -5.14 -6.85
CA ARG A 192 -41.24 -6.15 -6.60
C ARG A 192 -40.74 -7.18 -5.61
N LEU A 193 -41.02 -6.91 -4.34
CA LEU A 193 -41.55 -7.83 -3.31
C LEU A 193 -41.90 -6.99 -2.08
#